data_AF-A0AA35L7N5-F1
#
_entry.id   AF-A0AA35L7N5-F1
#
_cell.length_a   1.000
_cell.length_b   1.000
_cell.length_c   1.000
_cell.angle_alpha   90.00
_cell.angle_beta   90.00
_cell.angle_gamma   90.00
#
_symmetry.space_group_name_H-M   'P 1'
#
loop_
_entity.id
_entity.type
_entity.pdbx_description
1 polymer ?
#
loop_
_entity_poly.entity_id
_entity_poly.type
_entity_poly.pdbx_seq_one_letter_code
_entity_poly.pdbx_strand_id
1 'polypeptide(L)' 'LQPFLRGIIFNNSAGETVSFNGKNEMEGAFDIMNIVTFPNKSFLRVKVGQVDNDALEARRIIIHEDMIKWHKGFNQ' A
#
# COMPACT_ATOMS: atom_id res chain seq x y z
N LEU A 1 20.35 -9.21 13.64
CA LEU A 1 20.36 -8.46 12.36
C LEU A 1 21.09 -9.30 11.33
N GLN A 2 20.53 -9.51 10.14
CA GLN A 2 21.10 -10.36 9.08
C GLN A 2 21.70 -9.51 7.95
N PRO A 3 23.04 -9.34 7.89
CA PRO A 3 23.68 -8.39 6.97
C PRO A 3 23.49 -8.71 5.48
N PHE A 4 23.21 -9.97 5.15
CA PHE A 4 23.05 -10.42 3.77
C PHE A 4 21.75 -9.94 3.12
N LEU A 5 20.76 -9.50 3.90
CA LEU A 5 19.51 -8.93 3.38
C LEU A 5 19.70 -7.53 2.79
N ARG A 6 20.85 -6.89 3.01
CA ARG A 6 21.16 -5.56 2.53
C ARG A 6 21.48 -5.60 1.03
N GLY A 7 20.64 -4.97 0.21
CA GLY A 7 20.84 -4.91 -1.25
C GLY A 7 20.41 -6.16 -2.02
N ILE A 8 19.57 -7.02 -1.43
CA ILE A 8 18.92 -8.09 -2.19
C ILE A 8 17.85 -7.47 -3.08
N ILE A 9 17.85 -7.87 -4.34
CA ILE A 9 16.80 -7.59 -5.32
C ILE A 9 16.35 -8.93 -5.89
N PHE A 10 15.06 -9.23 -5.82
CA PHE A 10 14.50 -10.46 -6.39
C PHE A 10 13.09 -10.23 -6.90
N ASN A 11 12.62 -11.10 -7.80
CA ASN A 11 11.23 -11.11 -8.21
C ASN A 11 10.44 -12.10 -7.36
N ASN A 12 9.30 -11.68 -6.81
CA ASN A 12 8.40 -12.57 -6.08
C ASN A 12 7.54 -13.42 -7.03
N SER A 13 6.75 -14.36 -6.50
CA SER A 13 5.86 -15.21 -7.31
C SER A 13 4.70 -14.46 -8.00
N ALA A 14 4.42 -13.23 -7.59
CA ALA A 14 3.48 -12.34 -8.27
C ALA A 14 4.12 -11.60 -9.46
N GLY A 15 5.42 -11.74 -9.67
CA GLY A 15 6.18 -11.07 -10.74
C GLY A 15 6.65 -9.68 -10.39
N GLU A 16 6.56 -9.26 -9.13
CA GLU A 16 6.97 -7.95 -8.66
C GLU A 16 8.44 -7.97 -8.23
N THR A 17 9.18 -6.91 -8.54
CA THR A 17 10.54 -6.72 -8.04
C THR A 17 10.50 -6.20 -6.60
N VAL A 18 11.16 -6.93 -5.71
CA VAL A 18 11.32 -6.60 -4.29
C VAL A 18 12.79 -6.23 -4.05
N SER A 19 13.03 -5.04 -3.49
CA SER A 19 14.36 -4.61 -3.04
C SER A 19 14.33 -4.10 -1.60
N PHE A 20 15.50 -4.11 -0.95
CA PHE A 20 15.69 -3.57 0.40
C PHE A 20 16.76 -2.48 0.41
N ASN A 21 16.43 -1.33 0.97
CA ASN A 21 17.34 -0.19 1.04
C ASN A 21 18.47 -0.39 2.05
N GLY A 22 19.39 0.56 2.13
CA GLY A 22 20.53 0.53 3.03
C GLY A 22 20.20 0.50 4.54
N LYS A 23 18.93 0.70 4.92
CA LYS A 23 18.37 0.59 6.27
C LYS A 23 17.57 -0.70 6.51
N ASN A 24 17.57 -1.63 5.54
CA ASN A 24 16.77 -2.85 5.51
C ASN A 24 15.25 -2.60 5.45
N GLU A 25 14.83 -1.45 4.94
CA GLU A 25 13.43 -1.17 4.65
C GLU A 25 13.12 -1.67 3.23
N MET A 26 11.95 -2.28 3.03
CA MET A 26 11.50 -2.69 1.71
C MET A 26 11.24 -1.45 0.86
N GLU A 27 11.90 -1.37 -0.28
CA GLU A 27 11.62 -0.39 -1.33
C GLU A 27 10.45 -0.93 -2.15
N GLY A 28 9.38 -0.12 -2.26
CA GLY A 28 8.16 -0.54 -2.92
C GLY A 28 6.97 0.36 -2.62
N ALA A 29 5.95 0.22 -3.47
CA ALA A 29 4.68 0.90 -3.28
C ALA A 29 3.81 0.16 -2.24
N PHE A 30 3.11 0.91 -1.40
CA PHE A 30 2.14 0.41 -0.43
C PHE A 30 0.72 0.72 -0.89
N ASP A 31 -0.16 -0.28 -0.86
CA ASP A 31 -1.56 -0.08 -1.19
C ASP A 31 -2.29 0.74 -0.10
N ILE A 32 -3.09 1.72 -0.53
CA ILE A 32 -4.05 2.40 0.32
C ILE A 32 -5.37 1.65 0.20
N MET A 33 -5.83 1.09 1.33
CA MET A 33 -7.04 0.25 1.39
C MET A 33 -8.16 0.97 2.13
N ASN A 34 -9.34 1.03 1.53
CA ASN A 34 -10.58 1.38 2.22
C ASN A 34 -11.22 0.14 2.86
N ILE A 35 -11.64 0.24 4.12
CA ILE A 35 -12.33 -0.84 4.85
C ILE A 35 -13.81 -0.52 4.92
N VAL A 36 -14.61 -1.27 4.16
CA VAL A 36 -16.07 -1.15 4.16
C VAL A 36 -16.64 -2.17 5.12
N THR A 37 -17.26 -1.71 6.21
CA THR A 37 -17.87 -2.58 7.22
C THR A 37 -19.34 -2.84 6.90
N PHE A 38 -19.83 -4.02 7.26
CA PHE A 38 -21.22 -4.43 7.09
C PHE A 38 -21.89 -4.71 8.46
N PRO A 39 -23.23 -4.60 8.57
CA PRO A 39 -23.94 -4.83 9.83
C PRO A 39 -23.73 -6.23 10.44
N ASN A 40 -23.40 -7.22 9.62
CA ASN A 40 -23.11 -8.59 10.03
C ASN A 40 -21.68 -8.79 10.59
N LYS A 41 -20.98 -7.70 10.96
CA LYS A 41 -19.60 -7.70 11.45
C LYS A 41 -18.54 -8.18 10.45
N SER A 42 -18.91 -8.32 9.18
CA SER A 42 -17.94 -8.55 8.10
C SER A 42 -17.39 -7.24 7.55
N PHE A 43 -16.31 -7.33 6.79
CA PHE A 43 -15.74 -6.18 6.08
C PHE A 43 -15.20 -6.60 4.71
N LEU A 44 -15.16 -5.61 3.80
CA LEU A 44 -14.48 -5.72 2.52
C LEU A 44 -13.32 -4.72 2.50
N ARG A 45 -12.15 -5.18 2.05
CA ARG A 45 -11.01 -4.31 1.78
C ARG A 45 -10.98 -4.00 0.30
N VAL A 46 -10.99 -2.72 -0.05
CA VAL A 46 -10.95 -2.24 -1.43
C VAL A 46 -9.70 -1.38 -1.59
N LYS A 47 -8.83 -1.69 -2.55
CA LYS A 47 -7.70 -0.81 -2.90
C LYS A 47 -8.27 0.48 -3.49
N VAL A 48 -7.94 1.61 -2.90
CA VAL A 48 -8.38 2.95 -3.36
C VAL A 48 -7.21 3.84 -3.74
N GLY A 49 -5.98 3.32 -3.68
CA GLY A 49 -4.80 4.11 -3.97
C GLY A 49 -3.52 3.37 -3.65
N GLN A 50 -2.42 4.10 -3.72
CA GLN A 50 -1.10 3.63 -3.31
C GLN A 50 -0.19 4.78 -2.89
N VAL A 51 0.77 4.46 -2.04
CA VAL A 51 1.92 5.30 -1.70
C VAL A 51 3.14 4.70 -2.36
N ASP A 52 3.97 5.50 -3.01
CA ASP A 52 5.23 5.06 -3.59
C ASP A 52 6.31 6.07 -3.22
N ASN A 53 7.24 5.65 -2.35
CA ASN A 53 8.27 6.55 -1.83
C ASN A 53 9.33 6.92 -2.89
N ASP A 54 9.46 6.09 -3.93
CA ASP A 54 10.44 6.25 -5.00
C ASP A 54 9.88 7.04 -6.20
N ALA A 55 8.58 7.36 -6.19
CA ALA A 55 7.94 8.19 -7.19
C ALA A 55 8.31 9.68 -7.04
N LEU A 56 8.21 10.43 -8.14
CA LEU A 56 8.28 11.90 -8.12
C LEU A 56 7.27 12.46 -7.12
N GLU A 57 7.58 13.59 -6.46
CA GLU A 57 6.77 14.11 -5.35
C GLU A 57 5.26 14.22 -5.68
N ALA A 58 4.92 14.63 -6.91
CA ALA A 58 3.54 14.73 -7.37
C ALA A 58 2.79 13.39 -7.50
N ARG A 59 3.49 12.26 -7.45
CA ARG A 59 2.95 10.89 -7.60
C ARG A 59 3.26 9.99 -6.39
N ARG A 60 3.85 10.55 -5.33
CA ARG A 60 4.13 9.81 -4.08
C ARG A 60 2.87 9.23 -3.45
N ILE A 61 1.73 9.90 -3.62
CA ILE A 61 0.43 9.47 -3.12
C ILE A 61 -0.56 9.56 -4.27
N ILE A 62 -1.23 8.45 -4.57
CA ILE A 62 -2.35 8.39 -5.51
C ILE A 62 -3.55 7.87 -4.75
N ILE A 63 -4.64 8.64 -4.75
CA ILE A 63 -5.93 8.25 -4.15
C ILE A 63 -7.02 8.45 -5.20
N HIS A 64 -7.78 7.40 -5.44
CA HIS A 64 -8.96 7.38 -6.30
C HIS A 64 -10.20 7.65 -5.43
N GLU A 65 -10.52 8.93 -5.22
CA GLU A 65 -11.61 9.34 -4.33
C GLU A 65 -12.96 8.73 -4.72
N ASP A 66 -13.20 8.51 -6.00
CA ASP A 66 -14.39 7.87 -6.56
C ASP A 66 -14.57 6.41 -6.10
N MET A 67 -13.48 5.75 -5.73
CA MET A 67 -13.50 4.38 -5.19
C MET A 67 -13.71 4.33 -3.67
N ILE A 68 -13.60 5.47 -2.97
CA ILE A 68 -13.77 5.52 -1.51
C ILE A 68 -15.26 5.43 -1.17
N LYS A 69 -15.58 4.47 -0.31
CA LYS A 69 -16.89 4.36 0.33
C LYS A 69 -16.80 4.81 1.78
N TRP A 70 -17.34 5.99 2.04
CA TRP A 70 -17.45 6.55 3.39
C TRP A 70 -18.54 5.84 4.19
N HIS A 71 -18.31 5.71 5.50
CA HIS A 71 -19.35 5.26 6.42
C HIS A 71 -20.48 6.30 6.49
N LYS A 72 -21.73 5.85 6.68
CA LYS A 72 -22.92 6.74 6.70
C LYS A 72 -22.86 7.85 7.75
N GLY A 73 -22.09 7.65 8.82
CA GLY A 73 -21.89 8.63 9.90
C GLY A 73 -20.64 9.49 9.75
N PHE A 74 -19.94 9.44 8.60
CA PHE A 74 -18.79 10.31 8.35
C PHE A 74 -19.26 11.75 8.11
N ASN A 75 -18.61 12.72 8.77
CA ASN A 75 -18.94 14.16 8.72
C ASN A 75 -20.38 14.53 9.14
N GLN A 76 -20.96 13.77 10.07
CA GLN A 76 -22.18 14.16 10.79
C GLN A 76 -21.89 15.06 11.98
#